data_AF-A0A4S3J513-F1
#
_entry.id   AF-A0A4S3J513-F1
#
_cell.length_a   1.000
_cell.length_b   1.000
_cell.length_c   1.000
_cell.angle_alpha   90.00
_cell.angle_beta   90.00
_cell.angle_gamma   90.00
#
_symmetry.space_group_name_H-M   'P 1'
#
loop_
_entity.id
_entity.type
_entity.pdbx_description
1 polymer ?
#
loop_
_entity_poly.entity_id
_entity_poly.type
_entity_poly.pdbx_seq_one_letter_code
_entity_poly.pdbx_strand_id
1 'polypeptide(L)'
;MSQYTPINWPPPPLGDWPSNRAALTYVREQLREAERNPTPFHDVIKDFKKLVDEDPALKVLSEKMFQEIPIVEGDVTFEAKNFNDALKVCNAILTSPPYVRTSGADISAITVPFNAVFNWPAATTSGYAFFLNPEVNGKLKNMINKWGEFLSGPDSTKYLASDIPHDEEGKYWFSDGYQQRMKEYGQWIGKNIEDLYDCNPHLSTWGFNSWDAFFTRSFREDVRALSKDDRDNEKLIVNPCEAGYQNLTAFNAEYAELRFQQLQVF
;
A
#
# COMPACT_ATOMS: atom_id res chain seq x y z
N MET A 1 -35.91 -18.01 16.06
CA MET A 1 -35.53 -18.46 14.69
C MET A 1 -34.79 -17.32 14.04
N SER A 2 -33.46 -17.39 14.00
CA SER A 2 -32.64 -16.39 13.30
C SER A 2 -32.89 -16.57 11.81
N GLN A 3 -33.35 -15.49 11.15
CA GLN A 3 -33.53 -15.47 9.71
C GLN A 3 -32.14 -15.49 9.08
N TYR A 4 -31.83 -16.57 8.38
CA TYR A 4 -30.64 -16.69 7.56
C TYR A 4 -30.77 -15.70 6.40
N THR A 5 -30.11 -14.56 6.49
CA THR A 5 -29.91 -13.66 5.37
C THR A 5 -28.88 -14.30 4.44
N PRO A 6 -29.22 -14.61 3.17
CA PRO A 6 -28.26 -15.13 2.23
C PRO A 6 -27.10 -14.15 2.07
N ILE A 7 -25.87 -14.65 2.15
CA ILE A 7 -24.68 -13.89 1.78
C ILE A 7 -24.82 -13.58 0.29
N ASN A 8 -25.07 -12.31 -0.06
CA ASN A 8 -25.01 -11.88 -1.46
C ASN A 8 -23.59 -12.14 -1.95
N TRP A 9 -23.47 -12.99 -2.96
CA TRP A 9 -22.24 -13.25 -3.67
C TRP A 9 -22.11 -12.27 -4.85
N PRO A 10 -20.94 -11.67 -5.08
CA PRO A 10 -19.70 -11.82 -4.32
C PRO A 10 -19.75 -11.08 -2.97
N PRO A 11 -19.02 -11.57 -1.93
CA PRO A 11 -18.87 -10.80 -0.71
C PRO A 11 -18.30 -9.41 -1.04
N PRO A 12 -18.62 -8.36 -0.25
CA PRO A 12 -17.91 -7.10 -0.38
C PRO A 12 -16.40 -7.37 -0.32
N PRO A 13 -15.58 -6.66 -1.13
CA PRO A 13 -14.12 -6.82 -1.09
C PRO A 13 -13.60 -6.79 0.35
N LEU A 14 -12.58 -7.58 0.66
CA LEU A 14 -12.03 -7.74 2.00
C LEU A 14 -11.72 -6.37 2.67
N GLY A 15 -12.54 -5.98 3.65
CA GLY A 15 -12.38 -4.77 4.46
C GLY A 15 -13.01 -3.50 3.85
N ASP A 16 -12.82 -2.34 4.48
CA ASP A 16 -13.29 -1.01 4.01
C ASP A 16 -12.55 -0.48 2.76
N TRP A 17 -11.81 -1.33 2.05
CA TRP A 17 -11.16 -0.97 0.78
C TRP A 17 -12.08 -0.58 -0.39
N PRO A 18 -13.34 -1.08 -0.53
CA PRO A 18 -14.24 -0.71 -1.62
C PRO A 18 -14.56 0.78 -1.66
N SER A 19 -14.47 1.49 -0.53
CA SER A 19 -14.77 2.92 -0.43
C SER A 19 -13.54 3.82 -0.58
N ASN A 20 -12.33 3.26 -0.75
CA ASN A 20 -11.11 4.04 -0.89
C ASN A 20 -11.01 4.68 -2.29
N ARG A 21 -11.70 5.82 -2.47
CA ARG A 21 -11.65 6.65 -3.68
C ARG A 21 -10.23 7.02 -4.10
N ALA A 22 -9.26 7.05 -3.17
CA ALA A 22 -7.88 7.35 -3.50
C ALA A 22 -7.24 6.24 -4.33
N ALA A 23 -7.50 4.96 -4.04
CA ALA A 23 -6.98 3.84 -4.81
C ALA A 23 -7.50 3.84 -6.26
N LEU A 24 -8.80 4.13 -6.41
CA LEU A 24 -9.46 4.20 -7.72
C LEU A 24 -8.96 5.39 -8.55
N THR A 25 -8.80 6.54 -7.90
CA THR A 25 -8.21 7.73 -8.52
C THR A 25 -6.77 7.49 -8.93
N TYR A 26 -5.99 6.81 -8.09
CA TYR A 26 -4.61 6.46 -8.37
C TYR A 26 -4.50 5.60 -9.64
N VAL A 27 -5.28 4.52 -9.74
CA VAL A 27 -5.27 3.64 -10.92
C VAL A 27 -5.65 4.41 -12.18
N ARG A 28 -6.66 5.28 -12.11
CA ARG A 28 -7.07 6.17 -13.21
C ARG A 28 -5.92 7.04 -13.70
N GLU A 29 -5.21 7.69 -12.79
CA GLU A 29 -4.13 8.62 -13.14
C GLU A 29 -2.95 7.89 -13.75
N GLN A 30 -2.55 6.76 -13.17
CA GLN A 30 -1.49 5.91 -13.73
C GLN A 30 -1.85 5.41 -15.12
N LEU A 31 -3.11 5.03 -15.35
CA LEU A 31 -3.57 4.59 -16.67
C LEU A 31 -3.52 5.75 -17.69
N ARG A 32 -4.07 6.91 -17.34
CA ARG A 32 -4.06 8.09 -18.22
C ARG A 32 -2.64 8.54 -18.56
N GLU A 33 -1.73 8.48 -17.59
CA GLU A 33 -0.33 8.81 -17.81
C GLU A 33 0.35 7.79 -18.74
N ALA A 34 0.12 6.50 -18.52
CA ALA A 34 0.62 5.44 -19.38
C ALA A 34 0.06 5.54 -20.82
N GLU A 35 -1.16 6.05 -20.99
CA GLU A 35 -1.77 6.30 -22.30
C GLU A 35 -1.19 7.55 -22.99
N ARG A 36 -0.91 8.61 -22.23
CA ARG A 36 -0.28 9.84 -22.74
C ARG A 36 1.18 9.62 -23.11
N ASN A 37 1.90 8.84 -22.30
CA ASN A 37 3.32 8.56 -22.44
C ASN A 37 3.57 7.05 -22.48
N PRO A 38 3.23 6.36 -23.60
CA PRO A 38 3.39 4.92 -23.71
C PRO A 38 4.85 4.51 -23.56
N THR A 39 5.12 3.67 -22.57
CA THR A 39 6.42 3.04 -22.37
C THR A 39 6.38 1.56 -22.77
N PRO A 40 7.47 0.99 -23.27
CA PRO A 40 7.55 -0.45 -23.49
C PRO A 40 7.31 -1.21 -22.18
N PHE A 41 6.60 -2.32 -22.27
CA PHE A 41 6.43 -3.20 -21.12
C PHE A 41 7.77 -3.75 -20.64
N HIS A 42 8.00 -3.71 -19.33
CA HIS A 42 9.09 -4.42 -18.69
C HIS A 42 8.94 -5.93 -18.91
N ASP A 43 10.05 -6.67 -18.90
CA ASP A 43 10.03 -8.10 -19.27
C ASP A 43 9.14 -8.93 -18.33
N VAL A 44 9.10 -8.62 -17.03
CA VAL A 44 8.14 -9.25 -16.09
C VAL A 44 6.67 -9.04 -16.47
N ILE A 45 6.33 -7.91 -17.09
CA ILE A 45 4.97 -7.61 -17.58
C ILE A 45 4.71 -8.37 -18.89
N LYS A 46 5.69 -8.39 -19.81
CA LYS A 46 5.59 -9.19 -21.05
C LYS A 46 5.41 -10.67 -20.75
N ASP A 47 6.16 -11.20 -19.78
CA ASP A 47 6.10 -12.59 -19.34
C ASP A 47 4.74 -12.94 -18.72
N PHE A 48 4.16 -12.03 -17.95
CA PHE A 48 2.83 -12.22 -17.40
C PHE A 48 1.77 -12.17 -18.52
N LYS A 49 1.87 -11.19 -19.42
CA LYS A 49 0.99 -11.09 -20.57
C LYS A 49 1.04 -12.36 -21.44
N LYS A 50 2.23 -12.86 -21.72
CA LYS A 50 2.46 -14.07 -22.53
C LYS A 50 1.77 -15.29 -21.92
N LEU A 51 1.93 -15.50 -20.60
CA LEU A 51 1.26 -16.60 -19.90
C LEU A 51 -0.26 -16.56 -20.12
N VAL A 52 -0.87 -15.38 -19.95
CA VAL A 52 -2.32 -15.21 -20.09
C VAL A 52 -2.78 -15.31 -21.55
N ASP A 53 -1.99 -14.81 -22.50
CA ASP A 53 -2.32 -14.86 -23.92
C ASP A 53 -2.24 -16.28 -24.50
N GLU A 54 -1.31 -17.10 -24.00
CA GLU A 54 -1.02 -18.46 -24.50
C GLU A 54 -1.91 -19.54 -23.88
N ASP A 55 -2.44 -19.33 -22.67
CA ASP A 55 -3.39 -20.23 -22.02
C ASP A 55 -4.84 -19.80 -22.29
N PRO A 56 -5.64 -20.60 -23.02
CA PRO A 56 -7.03 -20.24 -23.36
C PRO A 56 -7.94 -20.06 -22.14
N ALA A 57 -7.74 -20.83 -21.06
CA ALA A 57 -8.53 -20.72 -19.86
C ALA A 57 -8.19 -19.43 -19.11
N LEU A 58 -6.90 -19.11 -18.95
CA LEU A 58 -6.46 -17.86 -18.34
C LEU A 58 -6.91 -16.65 -19.15
N LYS A 59 -6.86 -16.73 -20.48
CA LYS A 59 -7.35 -15.65 -21.35
C LYS A 59 -8.82 -15.34 -21.08
N VAL A 60 -9.68 -16.36 -21.09
CA VAL A 60 -11.12 -16.20 -20.82
C VAL A 60 -11.36 -15.64 -19.42
N LEU A 61 -10.66 -16.16 -18.41
CA LEU A 61 -10.80 -15.67 -17.03
C LEU A 61 -10.34 -14.20 -16.91
N SER A 62 -9.24 -13.83 -17.58
CA SER A 62 -8.69 -12.48 -17.56
C SER A 62 -9.61 -11.45 -18.21
N GLU A 63 -10.43 -11.85 -19.18
CA GLU A 63 -11.46 -10.99 -19.79
C GLU A 63 -12.70 -10.90 -18.89
N LYS A 64 -13.19 -12.04 -18.42
CA LYS A 64 -14.41 -12.12 -17.60
C LYS A 64 -14.27 -11.42 -16.25
N MET A 65 -13.11 -11.48 -15.61
CA MET A 65 -12.92 -10.87 -14.29
C MET A 65 -13.12 -9.35 -14.29
N PHE A 66 -13.00 -8.68 -15.44
CA PHE A 66 -13.31 -7.26 -15.58
C PHE A 66 -14.78 -7.02 -15.96
N GLN A 67 -15.38 -7.92 -16.73
CA GLN A 67 -16.79 -7.85 -17.12
C GLN A 67 -17.74 -8.14 -15.94
N GLU A 68 -17.28 -8.93 -14.97
CA GLU A 68 -18.03 -9.31 -13.77
C GLU A 68 -17.99 -8.24 -12.67
N ILE A 69 -17.21 -7.17 -12.84
CA ILE A 69 -17.16 -6.07 -11.85
C ILE A 69 -18.52 -5.36 -11.86
N PRO A 70 -19.21 -5.25 -10.71
CA PRO A 70 -20.51 -4.60 -10.64
C PRO A 70 -20.44 -3.13 -11.10
N ILE A 71 -21.31 -2.74 -12.03
CA ILE A 71 -21.50 -1.34 -12.40
C ILE A 71 -22.51 -0.74 -11.42
N VAL A 72 -22.05 0.13 -10.53
CA VAL A 72 -22.95 0.89 -9.65
C VAL A 72 -23.33 2.19 -10.37
N GLU A 73 -24.64 2.43 -10.55
CA GLU A 73 -25.14 3.63 -11.21
C GLU A 73 -24.65 4.90 -10.49
N GLY A 74 -23.99 5.79 -11.24
CA GLY A 74 -23.37 7.01 -10.70
C GLY A 74 -21.93 6.84 -10.20
N ASP A 75 -21.41 5.61 -10.14
CA ASP A 75 -20.05 5.31 -9.68
C ASP A 75 -19.14 4.96 -10.88
N VAL A 76 -18.47 5.98 -11.42
CA VAL A 76 -17.44 5.82 -12.47
C VAL A 76 -16.10 5.45 -11.85
N THR A 77 -16.06 4.44 -10.98
CA THR A 77 -14.89 4.22 -10.11
C THR A 77 -13.80 3.37 -10.74
N PHE A 78 -14.12 2.45 -11.65
CA PHE A 78 -13.12 1.55 -12.21
C PHE A 78 -12.69 1.91 -13.64
N GLU A 79 -11.43 2.32 -13.80
CA GLU A 79 -10.90 2.85 -15.06
C GLU A 79 -10.05 1.85 -15.84
N ALA A 80 -9.43 0.88 -15.17
CA ALA A 80 -8.77 -0.24 -15.85
C ALA A 80 -9.84 -1.23 -16.33
N LYS A 81 -10.26 -1.15 -17.59
CA LYS A 81 -11.46 -1.89 -18.07
C LYS A 81 -11.18 -3.33 -18.50
N ASN A 82 -9.91 -3.71 -18.61
CA ASN A 82 -9.48 -5.02 -19.06
C ASN A 82 -8.08 -5.33 -18.54
N PHE A 83 -7.65 -6.57 -18.74
CA PHE A 83 -6.35 -7.04 -18.30
C PHE A 83 -5.18 -6.24 -18.88
N ASN A 84 -5.26 -5.80 -20.14
CA ASN A 84 -4.19 -5.02 -20.74
C ASN A 84 -4.05 -3.62 -20.11
N ASP A 85 -5.16 -2.97 -19.73
CA ASP A 85 -5.12 -1.70 -18.99
C ASP A 85 -4.52 -1.91 -17.59
N ALA A 86 -4.85 -3.00 -16.91
CA ALA A 86 -4.20 -3.37 -15.65
C ALA A 86 -2.69 -3.57 -15.81
N LEU A 87 -2.24 -4.20 -16.90
CA LEU A 87 -0.81 -4.36 -17.19
C LEU A 87 -0.09 -3.04 -17.46
N LYS A 88 -0.74 -2.07 -18.14
CA LYS A 88 -0.18 -0.72 -18.33
C LYS A 88 0.06 -0.04 -16.98
N VAL A 89 -0.91 -0.11 -16.07
CA VAL A 89 -0.80 0.47 -14.73
C VAL A 89 0.30 -0.24 -13.93
N CYS A 90 0.36 -1.57 -13.97
CA CYS A 90 1.42 -2.33 -13.33
C CYS A 90 2.82 -1.95 -13.86
N ASN A 91 2.94 -1.71 -15.17
CA ASN A 91 4.21 -1.27 -15.77
C ASN A 91 4.65 0.10 -15.23
N ALA A 92 3.72 1.03 -15.00
CA ALA A 92 4.01 2.32 -14.39
C ALA A 92 4.43 2.16 -12.91
N ILE A 93 3.76 1.28 -12.16
CA ILE A 93 4.08 0.98 -10.76
C ILE A 93 5.52 0.49 -10.60
N LEU A 94 6.05 -0.31 -11.54
CA LEU A 94 7.41 -0.87 -11.44
C LEU A 94 8.53 0.16 -11.27
N THR A 95 8.27 1.44 -11.57
CA THR A 95 9.28 2.51 -11.50
C THR A 95 8.86 3.68 -10.61
N SER A 96 7.83 3.47 -9.77
CA SER A 96 7.35 4.45 -8.80
C SER A 96 7.17 3.84 -7.42
N PRO A 97 7.41 4.59 -6.33
CA PRO A 97 7.18 4.10 -4.99
C PRO A 97 5.68 4.12 -4.66
N PRO A 98 5.30 3.59 -3.49
CA PRO A 98 4.01 3.90 -2.90
C PRO A 98 3.74 5.41 -2.85
N TYR A 99 2.46 5.78 -2.90
CA TYR A 99 2.02 7.17 -2.89
C TYR A 99 1.22 7.48 -1.63
N VAL A 100 1.40 8.66 -1.06
CA VAL A 100 0.57 9.15 0.04
C VAL A 100 -0.34 10.25 -0.50
N ARG A 101 -1.65 9.98 -0.56
CA ARG A 101 -2.62 10.94 -1.09
C ARG A 101 -3.57 11.40 0.01
N THR A 102 -3.99 12.65 -0.07
CA THR A 102 -5.16 13.14 0.69
C THR A 102 -6.42 13.09 -0.15
N SER A 103 -7.51 12.62 0.45
CA SER A 103 -8.85 12.72 -0.12
C SER A 103 -9.76 13.40 0.91
N GLY A 104 -9.89 14.73 0.82
CA GLY A 104 -10.55 15.50 1.88
C GLY A 104 -9.66 15.60 3.13
N ALA A 105 -10.23 15.32 4.31
CA ALA A 105 -9.49 15.31 5.58
C ALA A 105 -8.73 13.99 5.83
N ASP A 106 -8.98 12.95 5.04
CA ASP A 106 -8.40 11.62 5.25
C ASP A 106 -7.12 11.43 4.43
N ILE A 107 -6.07 10.94 5.09
CA ILE A 107 -4.88 10.42 4.41
C ILE A 107 -5.15 8.99 3.98
N SER A 108 -4.95 8.73 2.69
CA SER A 108 -4.91 7.40 2.12
C SER A 108 -3.52 7.16 1.54
N ALA A 109 -2.73 6.37 2.24
CA ALA A 109 -1.50 5.84 1.68
C ALA A 109 -1.85 4.63 0.79
N ILE A 110 -1.50 4.72 -0.49
CA ILE A 110 -1.55 3.57 -1.41
C ILE A 110 -0.23 2.81 -1.22
N THR A 111 -0.15 2.08 -0.11
CA THR A 111 1.01 1.27 0.28
C THR A 111 1.13 -0.03 -0.51
N VAL A 112 0.04 -0.47 -1.13
CA VAL A 112 -0.03 -1.72 -1.90
C VAL A 112 -0.60 -1.43 -3.31
N PRO A 113 0.15 -0.77 -4.20
CA PRO A 113 -0.37 -0.26 -5.47
C PRO A 113 -0.87 -1.35 -6.42
N PHE A 114 -0.25 -2.54 -6.43
CA PHE A 114 -0.77 -3.67 -7.21
C PHE A 114 -2.14 -4.15 -6.72
N ASN A 115 -2.41 -4.09 -5.40
CA ASN A 115 -3.72 -4.39 -4.86
C ASN A 115 -4.76 -3.38 -5.33
N ALA A 116 -4.41 -2.10 -5.47
CA ALA A 116 -5.32 -1.09 -6.01
C ALA A 116 -5.79 -1.44 -7.44
N VAL A 117 -4.94 -2.10 -8.23
CA VAL A 117 -5.27 -2.57 -9.59
C VAL A 117 -6.15 -3.82 -9.54
N PHE A 118 -5.80 -4.80 -8.70
CA PHE A 118 -6.39 -6.14 -8.77
C PHE A 118 -7.50 -6.44 -7.76
N ASN A 119 -7.71 -5.62 -6.73
CA ASN A 119 -8.68 -5.92 -5.66
C ASN A 119 -10.09 -6.17 -6.19
N TRP A 120 -10.57 -5.32 -7.09
CA TRP A 120 -11.90 -5.46 -7.72
C TRP A 120 -12.01 -6.68 -8.64
N PRO A 121 -11.15 -6.85 -9.67
CA PRO A 121 -11.25 -8.03 -10.51
C PRO A 121 -11.03 -9.32 -9.71
N ALA A 122 -10.15 -9.33 -8.70
CA ALA A 122 -9.93 -10.50 -7.84
C ALA A 122 -11.15 -10.91 -7.00
N ALA A 123 -12.05 -9.97 -6.69
CA ALA A 123 -13.29 -10.25 -5.97
C ALA A 123 -14.41 -10.86 -6.84
N THR A 124 -14.19 -11.00 -8.15
CA THR A 124 -15.15 -11.63 -9.07
C THR A 124 -15.00 -13.16 -9.10
N THR A 125 -15.97 -13.87 -9.67
CA THR A 125 -15.92 -15.34 -9.73
C THR A 125 -14.79 -15.79 -10.66
N SER A 126 -14.65 -15.15 -11.82
CA SER A 126 -13.56 -15.42 -12.75
C SER A 126 -12.21 -14.96 -12.20
N GLY A 127 -12.15 -13.83 -11.49
CA GLY A 127 -10.93 -13.36 -10.85
C GLY A 127 -10.44 -14.31 -9.76
N TYR A 128 -11.35 -14.80 -8.91
CA TYR A 128 -11.02 -15.79 -7.90
C TYR A 128 -10.35 -17.03 -8.53
N ALA A 129 -10.93 -17.57 -9.61
CA ALA A 129 -10.33 -18.70 -10.33
C ALA A 129 -8.99 -18.35 -10.99
N PHE A 130 -8.85 -17.14 -11.54
CA PHE A 130 -7.61 -16.65 -12.16
C PHE A 130 -6.47 -16.56 -11.14
N PHE A 131 -6.69 -15.94 -9.98
CA PHE A 131 -5.67 -15.74 -8.94
C PHE A 131 -5.37 -17.00 -8.12
N LEU A 132 -6.20 -18.05 -8.19
CA LEU A 132 -5.86 -19.37 -7.65
C LEU A 132 -4.82 -20.13 -8.50
N ASN A 133 -4.59 -19.72 -9.75
CA ASN A 133 -3.61 -20.38 -10.60
C ASN A 133 -2.18 -20.12 -10.09
N PRO A 134 -1.37 -21.17 -9.83
CA PRO A 134 -0.01 -21.00 -9.29
C PRO A 134 0.96 -20.32 -10.26
N GLU A 135 0.77 -20.47 -11.57
CA GLU A 135 1.60 -19.80 -12.58
C GLU A 135 1.32 -18.30 -12.61
N VAL A 136 0.05 -17.90 -12.47
CA VAL A 136 -0.34 -16.49 -12.30
C VAL A 136 0.34 -15.91 -11.07
N ASN A 137 0.30 -16.60 -9.93
CA ASN A 137 0.97 -16.15 -8.70
C ASN A 137 2.50 -16.09 -8.86
N GLY A 138 3.09 -17.00 -9.65
CA GLY A 138 4.51 -16.93 -10.03
C GLY A 138 4.86 -15.66 -10.81
N LYS A 139 4.02 -15.25 -11.76
CA LYS A 139 4.22 -14.01 -12.52
C LYS A 139 4.02 -12.76 -11.66
N LEU A 140 3.01 -12.76 -10.79
CA LEU A 140 2.80 -11.68 -9.81
C LEU A 140 4.00 -11.53 -8.88
N LYS A 141 4.55 -12.64 -8.36
CA LYS A 141 5.75 -12.63 -7.53
C LYS A 141 6.93 -11.99 -8.26
N ASN A 142 7.18 -12.35 -9.52
CA ASN A 142 8.27 -11.78 -10.30
C ASN A 142 8.10 -10.26 -10.49
N MET A 143 6.87 -9.81 -10.75
CA MET A 143 6.55 -8.39 -10.88
C MET A 143 6.76 -7.63 -9.57
N ILE A 144 6.29 -8.17 -8.44
CA ILE A 144 6.46 -7.55 -7.12
C ILE A 144 7.93 -7.53 -6.70
N ASN A 145 8.68 -8.61 -6.97
CA ASN A 145 10.13 -8.64 -6.73
C ASN A 145 10.83 -7.56 -7.56
N LYS A 146 10.43 -7.37 -8.82
CA LYS A 146 11.02 -6.33 -9.66
C LYS A 146 10.75 -4.92 -9.13
N TRP A 147 9.55 -4.70 -8.60
CA TRP A 147 9.23 -3.45 -7.91
C TRP A 147 10.09 -3.27 -6.66
N GLY A 148 10.28 -4.32 -5.86
CA GLY A 148 11.20 -4.30 -4.69
C GLY A 148 12.64 -3.96 -5.06
N GLU A 149 13.17 -4.51 -6.18
CA GLU A 149 14.49 -4.11 -6.69
C GLU A 149 14.59 -2.61 -6.97
N PHE A 150 13.52 -2.02 -7.54
CA PHE A 150 13.46 -0.58 -7.77
C PHE A 150 13.43 0.20 -6.45
N LEU A 151 12.58 -0.19 -5.49
CA LEU A 151 12.43 0.48 -4.19
C LEU A 151 13.70 0.44 -3.34
N SER A 152 14.45 -0.65 -3.42
CA SER A 152 15.74 -0.83 -2.75
C SER A 152 16.91 -0.20 -3.52
N GLY A 153 16.71 0.18 -4.79
CA GLY A 153 17.73 0.75 -5.65
C GLY A 153 17.88 2.28 -5.54
N PRO A 154 19.03 2.85 -5.95
CA PRO A 154 19.29 4.30 -5.85
C PRO A 154 18.34 5.15 -6.70
N ASP A 155 17.78 4.61 -7.79
CA ASP A 155 16.84 5.32 -8.66
C ASP A 155 15.54 5.72 -7.93
N SER A 156 15.22 5.06 -6.83
CA SER A 156 14.06 5.39 -5.99
C SER A 156 14.28 6.66 -5.14
N THR A 157 15.53 7.09 -4.93
CA THR A 157 15.85 8.26 -4.09
C THR A 157 15.32 9.57 -4.66
N LYS A 158 15.09 9.65 -5.98
CA LYS A 158 14.45 10.81 -6.61
C LYS A 158 13.05 11.10 -6.03
N TYR A 159 12.39 10.10 -5.44
CA TYR A 159 11.10 10.26 -4.77
C TYR A 159 11.21 10.66 -3.29
N LEU A 160 12.42 10.72 -2.76
CA LEU A 160 12.71 11.24 -1.42
C LEU A 160 13.15 12.71 -1.45
N ALA A 161 13.24 13.35 -2.61
CA ALA A 161 13.85 14.66 -2.72
C ALA A 161 13.13 15.74 -1.89
N SER A 162 13.85 16.39 -0.96
CA SER A 162 13.34 17.45 -0.08
C SER A 162 13.40 18.86 -0.69
N ASP A 163 14.06 19.01 -1.84
CA ASP A 163 14.26 20.28 -2.55
C ASP A 163 13.13 20.59 -3.55
N ILE A 164 12.09 19.76 -3.60
CA ILE A 164 10.92 19.95 -4.47
C ILE A 164 9.88 20.79 -3.70
N PRO A 165 9.69 22.08 -4.04
CA PRO A 165 8.99 23.02 -3.15
C PRO A 165 7.47 22.81 -3.10
N HIS A 166 6.89 22.11 -4.07
CA HIS A 166 5.43 21.99 -4.18
C HIS A 166 5.05 20.62 -4.73
N ASP A 167 4.66 19.72 -3.84
CA ASP A 167 4.07 18.44 -4.18
C ASP A 167 2.77 18.26 -3.39
N GLU A 168 1.72 18.93 -3.88
CA GLU A 168 0.37 18.77 -3.32
C GLU A 168 -0.18 17.35 -3.52
N GLU A 169 0.38 16.60 -4.48
CA GLU A 169 -0.07 15.26 -4.87
C GLU A 169 0.59 14.12 -4.07
N GLY A 170 1.61 14.42 -3.25
CA GLY A 170 2.27 13.45 -2.37
C GLY A 170 3.06 12.36 -3.11
N LYS A 171 3.64 12.72 -4.25
CA LYS A 171 4.58 11.91 -5.04
C LYS A 171 5.97 11.82 -4.41
N TYR A 172 6.33 12.80 -3.60
CA TYR A 172 7.63 12.97 -2.97
C TYR A 172 7.50 12.91 -1.45
N TRP A 173 8.25 11.98 -0.87
CA TRP A 173 8.14 11.58 0.52
C TRP A 173 8.83 12.55 1.49
N PHE A 174 9.54 13.58 1.05
CA PHE A 174 10.01 14.68 1.92
C PHE A 174 9.42 16.05 1.57
N SER A 175 8.34 16.09 0.79
CA SER A 175 7.59 17.33 0.57
C SER A 175 7.03 17.89 1.89
N ASP A 176 6.87 19.21 1.97
CA ASP A 176 6.26 19.87 3.14
C ASP A 176 4.89 19.26 3.49
N GLY A 177 4.10 18.94 2.46
CA GLY A 177 2.83 18.27 2.62
C GLY A 177 2.95 16.89 3.25
N TYR A 178 3.91 16.06 2.84
CA TYR A 178 4.13 14.77 3.49
C TYR A 178 4.63 14.93 4.93
N GLN A 179 5.56 15.86 5.17
CA GLN A 179 6.12 16.10 6.49
C GLN A 179 5.05 16.55 7.50
N GLN A 180 4.19 17.49 7.11
CA GLN A 180 3.07 17.93 7.93
C GLN A 180 2.17 16.74 8.31
N ARG A 181 1.84 15.91 7.32
CA ARG A 181 1.02 14.72 7.51
C ARG A 181 1.64 13.68 8.44
N MET A 182 2.94 13.43 8.30
CA MET A 182 3.65 12.53 9.21
C MET A 182 3.72 13.08 10.63
N LYS A 183 3.76 14.40 10.81
CA LYS A 183 3.65 15.01 12.14
C LYS A 183 2.27 14.78 12.76
N GLU A 184 1.22 14.88 11.95
CA GLU A 184 -0.17 14.68 12.37
C GLU A 184 -0.50 13.20 12.67
N TYR A 185 -0.07 12.27 11.80
CA TYR A 185 -0.37 10.83 11.93
C TYR A 185 0.67 10.04 12.72
N GLY A 186 1.96 10.26 12.46
CA GLY A 186 3.09 9.49 12.99
C GLY A 186 3.52 9.92 14.39
N GLN A 187 2.71 10.72 15.08
CA GLN A 187 2.98 11.21 16.43
C GLN A 187 4.36 11.87 16.58
N TRP A 188 4.85 12.62 15.59
CA TRP A 188 6.04 13.48 15.77
C TRP A 188 5.73 14.71 16.63
N ILE A 189 4.77 14.59 17.57
CA ILE A 189 4.28 15.69 18.39
C ILE A 189 5.41 16.14 19.31
N GLY A 190 5.88 17.37 19.09
CA GLY A 190 6.91 17.99 19.92
C GLY A 190 8.34 17.49 19.68
N LYS A 191 8.60 16.70 18.63
CA LYS A 191 9.95 16.26 18.24
C LYS A 191 10.20 16.52 16.77
N ASN A 192 11.43 16.89 16.42
CA ASN A 192 11.84 16.94 15.02
C ASN A 192 12.12 15.52 14.53
N ILE A 193 12.15 15.31 13.22
CA ILE A 193 12.32 13.96 12.67
C ILE A 193 13.70 13.39 12.99
N GLU A 194 14.72 14.24 12.99
CA GLU A 194 16.09 13.91 13.36
C GLU A 194 16.25 13.55 14.83
N ASP A 195 15.29 13.89 15.70
CA ASP A 195 15.28 13.44 17.09
C ASP A 195 14.71 12.02 17.24
N LEU A 196 13.99 11.56 16.22
CA LEU A 196 13.28 10.27 16.22
C LEU A 196 14.05 9.21 15.45
N TYR A 197 14.61 9.56 14.30
CA TYR A 197 15.21 8.61 13.36
C TYR A 197 16.68 8.92 13.10
N ASP A 198 17.43 7.89 12.72
CA ASP A 198 18.81 8.06 12.27
C ASP A 198 18.82 8.62 10.84
N CYS A 199 18.72 9.94 10.74
CA CYS A 199 18.73 10.69 9.48
C CYS A 199 19.36 12.08 9.62
N ASN A 200 19.66 12.73 8.50
CA ASN A 200 20.17 14.10 8.43
C ASN A 200 19.32 14.97 7.49
N PRO A 201 18.35 15.74 8.02
CA PRO A 201 17.45 16.57 7.22
C PRO A 201 18.11 17.64 6.34
N HIS A 202 19.40 17.90 6.52
CA HIS A 202 20.17 18.85 5.69
C HIS A 202 20.67 18.25 4.37
N LEU A 203 20.54 16.92 4.18
CA LEU A 203 20.82 16.24 2.92
C LEU A 203 19.54 16.12 2.09
N SER A 204 19.61 16.16 0.76
CA SER A 204 18.41 16.12 -0.11
C SER A 204 17.54 14.88 0.05
N THR A 205 18.13 13.74 0.42
CA THR A 205 17.44 12.46 0.69
C THR A 205 17.47 12.10 2.18
N TRP A 206 17.77 13.08 3.04
CA TRP A 206 17.98 12.90 4.47
C TRP A 206 19.03 11.85 4.87
N GLY A 207 19.91 11.47 3.93
CA GLY A 207 20.93 10.44 4.12
C GLY A 207 20.52 9.04 3.65
N PHE A 208 19.28 8.85 3.20
CA PHE A 208 18.82 7.56 2.68
C PHE A 208 19.28 7.34 1.23
N ASN A 209 19.70 6.12 0.92
CA ASN A 209 20.20 5.70 -0.39
C ASN A 209 19.15 4.98 -1.25
N SER A 210 17.95 4.75 -0.72
CA SER A 210 16.80 4.21 -1.43
C SER A 210 15.50 4.53 -0.69
N TRP A 211 14.36 4.40 -1.37
CA TRP A 211 13.04 4.56 -0.75
C TRP A 211 12.82 3.51 0.34
N ASP A 212 13.22 2.26 0.12
CA ASP A 212 13.12 1.20 1.14
C ASP A 212 13.95 1.52 2.39
N ALA A 213 15.16 2.08 2.24
CA ALA A 213 15.99 2.49 3.37
C ALA A 213 15.31 3.58 4.22
N PHE A 214 14.57 4.48 3.57
CA PHE A 214 13.74 5.45 4.27
C PHE A 214 12.49 4.82 4.92
N PHE A 215 11.79 3.93 4.21
CA PHE A 215 10.57 3.32 4.70
C PHE A 215 10.83 2.41 5.91
N THR A 216 11.98 1.74 5.93
CA THR A 216 12.46 0.86 7.01
C THR A 216 13.46 1.54 7.94
N ARG A 217 13.54 2.87 7.91
CA ARG A 217 14.49 3.66 8.70
C ARG A 217 14.47 3.28 10.19
N SER A 218 15.65 3.29 10.80
CA SER A 218 15.81 3.00 12.22
C SER A 218 15.48 4.21 13.08
N PHE A 219 14.87 3.95 14.25
CA PHE A 219 14.81 4.95 15.31
C PHE A 219 16.20 5.20 15.89
N ARG A 220 16.41 6.39 16.45
CA ARG A 220 17.54 6.62 17.36
C ARG A 220 17.37 5.79 18.63
N GLU A 221 18.48 5.52 19.29
CA GLU A 221 18.51 4.86 20.59
C GLU A 221 17.60 5.58 21.59
N ASP A 222 16.95 4.81 22.47
CA ASP A 222 16.08 5.29 23.56
C ASP A 222 14.81 6.07 23.19
N VAL A 223 14.52 6.28 21.89
CA VAL A 223 13.27 6.94 21.45
C VAL A 223 12.01 6.17 21.90
N ARG A 224 12.15 4.86 22.10
CA ARG A 224 11.15 3.94 22.64
C ARG A 224 11.82 3.04 23.68
N ALA A 225 12.29 3.59 24.80
CA ALA A 225 12.84 2.78 25.87
C ALA A 225 11.74 2.20 26.77
N LEU A 226 11.79 0.90 27.05
CA LEU A 226 11.05 0.32 28.19
C LEU A 226 11.64 0.84 29.49
N SER A 227 10.77 1.13 30.46
CA SER A 227 11.23 1.31 31.84
C SER A 227 11.93 0.04 32.33
N LYS A 228 12.87 0.18 33.28
CA LYS A 228 13.62 -0.97 33.81
C LYS A 228 12.67 -2.03 34.40
N ASP A 229 11.67 -1.58 35.15
CA ASP A 229 10.68 -2.45 35.79
C ASP A 229 9.84 -3.21 34.75
N ASP A 230 9.54 -2.57 33.62
CA ASP A 230 8.78 -3.19 32.52
C ASP A 230 9.63 -4.18 31.71
N ARG A 231 10.95 -3.95 31.55
CA ARG A 231 11.87 -4.89 30.87
C ARG A 231 11.99 -6.22 31.60
N ASP A 232 11.99 -6.19 32.93
CA ASP A 232 12.19 -7.37 33.77
C ASP A 232 10.87 -8.11 34.09
N ASN A 233 9.73 -7.60 33.59
CA ASN A 233 8.41 -8.17 33.85
C ASN A 233 7.98 -9.16 32.75
N GLU A 234 8.22 -10.45 32.97
CA GLU A 234 7.83 -11.54 32.05
C GLU A 234 6.32 -11.67 31.80
N LYS A 235 5.49 -10.96 32.58
CA LYS A 235 4.02 -10.94 32.41
C LYS A 235 3.53 -9.76 31.58
N LEU A 236 4.41 -8.83 31.22
CA LEU A 236 4.07 -7.65 30.45
C LEU A 236 4.05 -7.99 28.96
N ILE A 237 2.95 -7.66 28.28
CA ILE A 237 2.85 -7.68 26.83
C ILE A 237 2.87 -6.22 26.37
N VAL A 238 3.90 -5.88 25.60
CA VAL A 238 4.05 -4.54 25.00
C VAL A 238 3.45 -4.53 23.60
N ASN A 239 3.05 -3.35 23.12
CA ASN A 239 2.52 -3.24 21.77
C ASN A 239 3.64 -3.51 20.75
N PRO A 240 3.43 -4.40 19.78
CA PRO A 240 4.46 -4.84 18.85
C PRO A 240 4.61 -3.93 17.63
N CYS A 241 3.95 -2.77 17.59
CA CYS A 241 4.13 -1.72 16.58
C CYS A 241 3.42 -0.41 16.96
N GLU A 242 3.73 0.65 16.23
CA GLU A 242 2.99 1.92 16.23
C GLU A 242 1.64 1.72 15.52
N ALA A 243 0.70 1.07 16.20
CA ALA A 243 -0.63 0.81 15.67
C ALA A 243 -1.74 1.21 16.67
N GLY A 244 -2.89 1.58 16.12
CA GLY A 244 -4.14 1.65 16.85
C GLY A 244 -4.75 0.27 17.02
N TYR A 245 -5.63 0.10 18.01
CA TYR A 245 -6.38 -1.13 18.17
C TYR A 245 -7.49 -1.23 17.13
N GLN A 246 -7.65 -2.40 16.51
CA GLN A 246 -8.85 -2.74 15.76
C GLN A 246 -9.64 -3.79 16.56
N ASN A 247 -10.90 -3.46 16.91
CA ASN A 247 -11.86 -4.37 17.56
C ASN A 247 -11.39 -5.00 18.88
N LEU A 248 -10.87 -4.21 19.83
CA LEU A 248 -10.76 -4.67 21.21
C LEU A 248 -12.16 -4.75 21.83
N THR A 249 -12.72 -5.95 21.93
CA THR A 249 -13.84 -6.21 22.83
C THR A 249 -13.30 -6.04 24.25
N ALA A 250 -13.78 -5.03 24.99
CA ALA A 250 -13.33 -4.76 26.35
C ALA A 250 -13.47 -6.02 27.22
N PHE A 251 -12.36 -6.71 27.50
CA PHE A 251 -12.28 -7.67 28.58
C PHE A 251 -12.34 -6.88 29.89
N ASN A 252 -13.21 -7.32 30.81
CA ASN A 252 -13.51 -6.67 32.10
C ASN A 252 -12.28 -6.00 32.72
N ALA A 253 -12.36 -4.68 32.86
CA ALA A 253 -11.30 -3.78 33.30
C ALA A 253 -10.90 -3.91 34.79
N GLU A 254 -11.23 -5.02 35.45
CA GLU A 254 -10.96 -5.23 36.87
C GLU A 254 -9.56 -5.81 37.16
N TYR A 255 -8.84 -6.31 36.13
CA TYR A 255 -7.54 -6.98 36.34
C TYR A 255 -6.40 -6.51 35.42
N ALA A 256 -6.63 -5.52 34.55
CA ALA A 256 -5.61 -5.04 33.63
C ALA A 256 -5.33 -3.55 33.87
N GLU A 257 -4.31 -3.24 34.68
CA GLU A 257 -3.61 -1.96 34.55
C GLU A 257 -2.85 -1.99 33.21
N LEU A 258 -3.55 -1.66 32.12
CA LEU A 258 -2.95 -1.44 30.82
C LEU A 258 -2.17 -0.12 30.86
N ARG A 259 -0.88 -0.19 31.18
CA ARG A 259 0.05 0.91 30.90
C ARG A 259 0.57 0.73 29.47
N PHE A 260 0.10 1.60 28.58
CA PHE A 260 0.54 1.59 27.19
C PHE A 260 1.93 2.23 27.06
N GLN A 261 2.96 1.40 26.93
CA GLN A 261 4.20 1.79 26.27
C GLN A 261 4.34 0.96 24.99
N GLN A 262 4.39 1.65 23.85
CA GLN A 262 4.55 1.04 22.53
C GLN A 262 6.04 0.83 22.22
N LEU A 263 6.43 -0.41 21.92
CA LEU A 263 7.82 -0.80 21.74
C LEU A 263 7.96 -1.86 20.66
N GLN A 264 8.84 -1.63 19.67
CA GLN A 264 9.03 -2.54 18.56
C GLN A 264 10.42 -3.15 18.44
N VAL A 265 10.42 -4.40 17.94
CA VAL A 265 11.52 -5.08 17.25
C VAL A 265 10.95 -5.62 15.92
N PHE A 266 11.80 -5.70 14.89
CA PHE A 266 11.53 -6.34 13.60
C PHE A 266 11.51 -7.87 13.71
#